data_AF-A0A1G5H964-F1
#
_entry.id   AF-A0A1G5H964-F1
#
_cell.length_a   1.000
_cell.length_b   1.000
_cell.length_c   1.000
_cell.angle_alpha   90.00
_cell.angle_beta   90.00
_cell.angle_gamma   90.00
#
_symmetry.space_group_name_H-M   'P 1'
#
loop_
_entity.id
_entity.type
_entity.pdbx_description
1 polymer ?
#
loop_
_entity_poly.entity_id
_entity_poly.type
_entity_poly.pdbx_seq_one_letter_code
_entity_poly.pdbx_strand_id
1 'polypeptide(L)'
;PASRRWLRRPQPYLAAALALLMFSPVIIWNMENNWVSILFQAERATGIGNKFSLHWLFLHMLLMLTPVGLVAAALALWQGGDDHPDPCMARRRLFVRVFTGVPLAVFFCLSLFGAPKFHWTGPVWLALLPTMAWMMGQGTELRTIASRVRAAWKPTIAVFLFLYAFALHYVVLGIPGIPYVGFGEHYFWREATHEVEQIVETVQRQTGQKPIVVGMSRWSVATSLAFYNKSENGEPMDIRSRNLFGDKAAMYDFWYPPDPPTNRPIILVGMIPKELEHNRQGHEISPMLMQPGPVLERTILRENKPLRKIYYRIAQGYLGQTNSP
;
A
#
# COMPACT_ATOMS: atom_id res chain seq x y z
N PRO A 1 21.13 -14.23 33.99
CA PRO A 1 20.18 -13.12 33.68
C PRO A 1 18.71 -13.53 33.94
N ALA A 2 17.99 -12.73 34.73
CA ALA A 2 16.63 -13.05 35.23
C ALA A 2 15.59 -13.35 34.13
N SER A 3 15.74 -12.81 32.91
CA SER A 3 14.77 -13.00 31.83
C SER A 3 14.89 -14.33 31.08
N ARG A 4 16.03 -15.05 31.18
CA ARG A 4 16.22 -16.34 30.46
C ARG A 4 15.26 -17.43 30.93
N ARG A 5 14.71 -17.31 32.14
CA ARG A 5 13.69 -18.23 32.66
C ARG A 5 12.42 -18.28 31.79
N TRP A 6 12.12 -17.21 31.06
CA TRP A 6 11.00 -17.16 30.12
C TRP A 6 11.21 -18.04 28.89
N LEU A 7 12.46 -18.32 28.51
CA LEU A 7 12.76 -19.27 27.43
C LEU A 7 12.66 -20.72 27.90
N ARG A 8 12.61 -21.01 29.20
CA ARG A 8 12.37 -22.37 29.70
C ARG A 8 10.90 -22.73 29.77
N ARG A 9 10.03 -21.74 29.56
CA ARG A 9 8.59 -21.91 29.60
C ARG A 9 8.10 -22.50 28.27
N PRO A 10 7.14 -23.44 28.27
CA PRO A 10 6.62 -24.04 27.04
C PRO A 10 5.82 -23.05 26.18
N GLN A 11 5.22 -22.03 26.80
CA GLN A 11 4.33 -21.06 26.14
C GLN A 11 4.92 -20.40 24.87
N PRO A 12 6.14 -19.82 24.85
CA PRO A 12 6.71 -19.25 23.63
C PRO A 12 6.87 -20.27 22.49
N TYR A 13 7.17 -21.52 22.81
CA TYR A 13 7.32 -22.58 21.79
C TYR A 13 5.97 -23.04 21.25
N LEU A 14 4.95 -23.17 22.11
CA LEU A 14 3.59 -23.46 21.67
C LEU A 14 3.03 -22.34 20.80
N ALA A 15 3.30 -21.08 21.15
CA ALA A 15 2.93 -19.94 20.33
C ALA A 15 3.65 -19.95 18.97
N ALA A 16 4.95 -20.27 18.93
CA ALA A 16 5.71 -20.39 17.69
C ALA A 16 5.21 -21.56 16.83
N ALA A 17 4.91 -22.72 17.43
CA ALA A 17 4.35 -23.87 16.72
C ALA A 17 2.98 -23.56 16.13
N LEU A 18 2.10 -22.90 16.90
CA LEU A 18 0.80 -22.45 16.42
C LEU A 18 0.95 -21.44 15.27
N ALA A 19 1.85 -20.47 15.39
CA ALA A 19 2.12 -19.50 14.34
C ALA A 19 2.62 -20.18 13.05
N LEU A 20 3.53 -21.15 13.17
CA LEU A 20 4.00 -21.95 12.04
C LEU A 20 2.89 -22.78 11.42
N LEU A 21 2.01 -23.38 12.22
CA LEU A 21 0.88 -24.16 11.72
C LEU A 21 -0.10 -23.26 10.94
N MET A 22 -0.48 -22.11 11.50
CA MET A 22 -1.36 -21.14 10.84
C MET A 22 -0.73 -20.55 9.57
N PHE A 23 0.59 -20.37 9.56
CA PHE A 23 1.32 -19.80 8.42
C PHE A 23 1.81 -20.86 7.43
N SER A 24 1.67 -22.15 7.74
CA SER A 24 2.15 -23.26 6.91
C SER A 24 1.61 -23.23 5.47
N PRO A 25 0.34 -22.85 5.18
CA PRO A 25 -0.12 -22.79 3.80
C PRO A 25 0.68 -21.77 2.96
N VAL A 26 1.10 -20.65 3.56
CA VAL A 26 1.90 -19.63 2.87
C VAL A 26 3.32 -20.12 2.60
N ILE A 27 3.90 -20.86 3.54
CA ILE A 27 5.25 -21.47 3.38
C ILE A 27 5.20 -22.52 2.27
N ILE A 28 4.26 -23.47 2.36
CA ILE A 28 4.12 -24.56 1.39
C ILE A 28 3.87 -24.00 -0.01
N TRP A 29 2.92 -23.06 -0.15
CA TRP A 29 2.65 -22.43 -1.44
C TRP A 29 3.89 -21.72 -2.01
N ASN A 30 4.67 -21.02 -1.19
CA ASN A 30 5.91 -20.40 -1.67
C ASN A 30 6.97 -21.43 -2.06
N MET A 31 7.12 -22.53 -1.32
CA MET A 31 8.03 -23.61 -1.70
C MET A 31 7.68 -24.18 -3.08
N GLU A 32 6.39 -24.34 -3.36
CA GLU A 32 5.89 -24.82 -4.66
C GLU A 32 5.99 -23.77 -5.77
N ASN A 33 6.04 -22.48 -5.42
CA ASN A 33 6.06 -21.35 -6.37
C ASN A 33 7.39 -20.57 -6.34
N ASN A 34 8.51 -21.26 -6.13
CA ASN A 34 9.87 -20.69 -6.21
C ASN A 34 10.10 -19.46 -5.32
N TRP A 35 9.43 -19.40 -4.17
CA TRP A 35 9.49 -18.28 -3.22
C TRP A 35 9.12 -16.93 -3.81
N VAL A 36 8.23 -16.91 -4.82
CA VAL A 36 7.89 -15.72 -5.59
C VAL A 36 7.42 -14.54 -4.72
N SER A 37 6.69 -14.80 -3.63
CA SER A 37 6.24 -13.71 -2.75
C SER A 37 7.38 -13.07 -1.97
N ILE A 38 8.41 -13.86 -1.59
CA ILE A 38 9.62 -13.37 -0.93
C ILE A 38 10.46 -12.57 -1.92
N LEU A 39 10.68 -13.12 -3.12
CA LEU A 39 11.41 -12.44 -4.19
C LEU A 39 10.76 -11.11 -4.56
N PHE A 40 9.43 -11.06 -4.65
CA PHE A 40 8.67 -9.83 -4.89
C PHE A 40 8.93 -8.75 -3.83
N GLN A 41 9.06 -9.12 -2.55
CA GLN A 41 9.38 -8.15 -1.49
C GLN A 41 10.87 -7.79 -1.50
N ALA A 42 11.76 -8.74 -1.80
CA ALA A 42 13.19 -8.51 -1.92
C ALA A 42 13.50 -7.51 -3.05
N GLU A 43 12.89 -7.65 -4.23
CA GLU A 43 13.00 -6.69 -5.34
C GLU A 43 12.55 -5.26 -4.94
N ARG A 44 11.55 -5.15 -4.07
CA ARG A 44 11.12 -3.84 -3.55
C ARG A 44 12.10 -3.27 -2.54
N ALA A 45 12.77 -4.11 -1.77
CA ALA A 45 13.79 -3.72 -0.81
C ALA A 45 15.14 -3.40 -1.48
N THR A 46 15.43 -3.93 -2.67
CA THR A 46 16.59 -3.52 -3.48
C THR A 46 16.24 -2.35 -4.41
N GLY A 47 14.97 -2.20 -4.79
CA GLY A 47 14.44 -1.11 -5.62
C GLY A 47 14.30 0.26 -4.95
N ILE A 48 15.04 0.52 -3.87
CA ILE A 48 15.06 1.84 -3.18
C ILE A 48 15.76 2.91 -4.05
N GLY A 49 16.37 2.50 -5.16
CA GLY A 49 17.13 3.34 -6.09
C GLY A 49 18.62 3.34 -5.77
N ASN A 50 19.39 4.12 -6.55
CA ASN A 50 20.85 4.30 -6.40
C ASN A 50 21.19 5.78 -6.14
N LYS A 51 20.37 6.48 -5.36
CA LYS A 51 20.52 7.91 -5.08
C LYS A 51 20.59 8.16 -3.59
N PHE A 52 21.58 8.95 -3.17
CA PHE A 52 21.68 9.44 -1.81
C PHE A 52 20.41 10.21 -1.40
N SER A 53 19.72 9.72 -0.37
CA SER A 53 18.37 10.16 -0.02
C SER A 53 18.18 10.34 1.48
N LEU A 54 19.27 10.54 2.22
CA LEU A 54 19.22 10.68 3.68
C LEU A 54 18.34 11.84 4.15
N HIS A 55 18.27 12.93 3.37
CA HIS A 55 17.37 14.06 3.62
C HIS A 55 15.90 13.65 3.62
N TRP A 56 15.49 12.70 2.77
CA TRP A 56 14.12 12.15 2.78
C TRP A 56 13.85 11.35 4.04
N LEU A 57 14.82 10.59 4.55
CA LEU A 57 14.67 9.90 5.83
C LEU A 57 14.39 10.90 6.95
N PHE A 58 15.19 11.96 7.08
CA PHE A 58 14.97 13.00 8.10
C PHE A 58 13.63 13.72 7.93
N LEU A 59 13.23 14.03 6.70
CA LEU A 59 11.93 14.63 6.43
C LEU A 59 10.78 13.70 6.83
N HIS A 60 10.87 12.40 6.50
CA HIS A 60 9.87 11.41 6.89
C HIS A 60 9.77 11.29 8.41
N MET A 61 10.90 11.27 9.12
CA MET A 61 10.92 11.27 10.59
C MET A 61 10.26 12.51 11.18
N LEU A 62 10.57 13.69 10.62
CA LEU A 62 9.99 14.96 11.05
C LEU A 62 8.47 15.00 10.85
N LEU A 63 8.00 14.57 9.68
CA LEU A 63 6.57 14.54 9.35
C LEU A 63 5.82 13.50 10.17
N MET A 64 6.42 12.34 10.42
CA MET A 64 5.78 11.25 11.14
C MET A 64 5.72 11.48 12.66
N LEU A 65 6.79 12.02 13.25
CA LEU A 65 6.86 12.25 14.70
C LEU A 65 6.48 13.66 15.12
N THR A 66 6.34 14.60 14.17
CA THR A 66 6.34 16.05 14.41
C THR A 66 7.71 16.56 14.90
N PRO A 67 8.00 17.87 14.82
CA PRO A 67 9.22 18.42 15.40
C PRO A 67 9.39 18.11 16.90
N VAL A 68 8.30 18.14 17.67
CA VAL A 68 8.33 17.88 19.11
C VAL A 68 8.63 16.42 19.41
N GLY A 69 7.96 15.49 18.70
CA GLY A 69 8.21 14.06 18.88
C GLY A 69 9.58 13.63 18.38
N LEU A 70 10.12 14.25 17.33
CA LEU A 70 11.47 13.96 16.86
C LEU A 70 12.53 14.33 17.90
N VAL A 71 12.41 15.51 18.53
CA VAL A 71 13.32 15.91 19.61
C VAL A 71 13.12 15.02 20.83
N ALA A 72 11.88 14.66 21.18
CA ALA A 72 11.60 13.74 22.28
C ALA A 72 12.22 12.35 22.04
N ALA A 73 12.14 11.82 20.82
CA ALA A 73 12.78 10.57 20.42
C ALA A 73 14.31 10.64 20.56
N ALA A 74 14.93 11.73 20.10
CA ALA A 74 16.37 11.94 20.24
C ALA A 74 16.80 12.00 21.72
N LEU A 75 16.05 12.72 22.56
CA LEU A 75 16.28 12.77 24.01
C LEU A 75 16.13 11.39 24.67
N ALA A 76 15.10 10.62 24.31
CA ALA A 76 14.88 9.29 24.85
C ALA A 76 16.01 8.30 24.51
N LEU A 77 16.65 8.47 23.34
CA LEU A 77 17.81 7.67 22.93
C LEU A 77 19.11 8.12 23.61
N TRP A 78 19.32 9.44 23.74
CA TRP A 78 20.57 10.01 24.25
C TRP A 78 20.66 10.12 25.77
N GLN A 79 19.56 10.37 26.49
CA GLN A 79 19.61 10.56 27.95
C GLN A 79 20.13 9.29 28.63
N GLY A 80 21.26 9.37 29.33
CA GLY A 80 21.94 8.25 29.98
C GLY A 80 23.23 8.70 30.64
N GLY A 81 23.14 9.07 31.92
CA GLY A 81 24.25 9.52 32.75
C GLY A 81 23.76 9.74 34.17
N ASP A 82 23.31 8.65 34.81
CA ASP A 82 23.15 8.63 36.26
C ASP A 82 24.31 7.74 36.77
N ASP A 83 25.07 8.19 37.77
CA ASP A 83 26.25 7.46 38.27
C ASP A 83 25.87 6.10 38.92
N HIS A 84 24.59 5.93 39.29
CA HIS A 84 24.01 4.68 39.79
C HIS A 84 22.61 4.41 39.20
N PRO A 85 22.49 3.89 37.97
CA PRO A 85 21.19 3.61 37.39
C PRO A 85 20.57 2.34 38.00
N ASP A 86 19.32 2.41 38.46
CA ASP A 86 18.52 1.23 38.81
C ASP A 86 18.61 0.19 37.66
N PRO A 87 18.95 -1.08 37.94
CA PRO A 87 19.00 -2.15 36.94
C PRO A 87 17.72 -2.28 36.09
N CYS A 88 16.55 -1.90 36.63
CA CYS A 88 15.31 -1.83 35.87
C CYS A 88 15.33 -0.71 34.82
N MET A 89 15.72 0.50 35.21
CA MET A 89 15.86 1.65 34.30
C MET A 89 16.91 1.39 33.23
N ALA A 90 18.06 0.81 33.59
CA ALA A 90 19.11 0.43 32.64
C ALA A 90 18.59 -0.53 31.56
N ARG A 91 17.80 -1.54 31.95
CA ARG A 91 17.18 -2.50 31.01
C ARG A 91 16.16 -1.84 30.09
N ARG A 92 15.31 -0.95 30.60
CA ARG A 92 14.32 -0.21 29.78
C ARG A 92 15.01 0.69 28.77
N ARG A 93 16.05 1.40 29.20
CA ARG A 93 16.87 2.28 28.34
C ARG A 93 17.57 1.48 27.24
N LEU A 94 18.14 0.33 27.59
CA LEU A 94 18.73 -0.60 26.62
C LEU A 94 17.68 -1.11 25.62
N PHE A 95 16.50 -1.49 26.07
CA PHE A 95 15.40 -1.93 25.19
C PHE A 95 15.06 -0.86 24.15
N VAL A 96 14.80 0.38 24.58
CA VAL A 96 14.47 1.48 23.67
C VAL A 96 15.61 1.74 22.67
N ARG A 97 16.87 1.79 23.15
CA ARG A 97 18.04 2.02 22.28
C ARG A 97 18.23 0.91 21.25
N VAL A 98 18.03 -0.36 21.62
CA VAL A 98 18.18 -1.48 20.69
C VAL A 98 17.02 -1.54 19.70
N PHE A 99 15.77 -1.52 20.19
CA PHE A 99 14.58 -1.71 19.36
C PHE A 99 14.24 -0.52 18.47
N THR A 100 14.74 0.68 18.78
CA THR A 100 14.64 1.84 17.87
C THR A 100 15.96 2.07 17.14
N GLY A 101 17.10 2.09 17.84
CA GLY A 101 18.38 2.47 17.25
C GLY A 101 18.89 1.50 16.20
N VAL A 102 18.74 0.18 16.40
CA VAL A 102 19.20 -0.81 15.40
C VAL A 102 18.39 -0.74 14.10
N PRO A 103 17.03 -0.80 14.12
CA PRO A 103 16.27 -0.62 12.89
C PRO A 103 16.49 0.74 12.23
N LEU A 104 16.63 1.81 13.02
CA LEU A 104 16.90 3.14 12.49
C LEU A 104 18.27 3.21 11.80
N ALA A 105 19.30 2.56 12.35
CA ALA A 105 20.61 2.46 11.72
C ALA A 105 20.53 1.71 10.37
N VAL A 106 19.73 0.66 10.27
CA VAL A 106 19.47 -0.03 8.98
C VAL A 106 18.84 0.94 7.98
N PHE A 107 17.78 1.67 8.37
CA PHE A 107 17.18 2.67 7.48
C PHE A 107 18.13 3.81 7.12
N PHE A 108 18.98 4.23 8.05
CA PHE A 108 20.02 5.21 7.79
C PHE A 108 20.97 4.71 6.69
N CYS A 109 21.52 3.51 6.83
CA CYS A 109 22.40 2.88 5.84
C CYS A 109 21.71 2.70 4.48
N LEU A 110 20.47 2.21 4.46
CA LEU A 110 19.68 2.08 3.23
C LEU A 110 19.45 3.45 2.58
N SER A 111 19.26 4.51 3.38
CA SER A 111 19.01 5.86 2.89
C SER A 111 20.22 6.53 2.25
N LEU A 112 21.43 5.99 2.47
CA LEU A 112 22.64 6.42 1.75
C LEU A 112 22.60 6.01 0.28
N PHE A 113 21.87 4.96 -0.05
CA PHE A 113 21.83 4.38 -1.39
C PHE A 113 20.48 4.50 -2.08
N GLY A 114 19.38 4.69 -1.34
CA GLY A 114 18.05 4.87 -1.93
C GLY A 114 17.05 5.60 -1.04
N ALA A 115 15.92 6.05 -1.58
CA ALA A 115 14.87 6.73 -0.81
C ALA A 115 13.87 5.75 -0.17
N PRO A 116 13.88 5.51 1.17
CA PRO A 116 12.87 4.68 1.80
C PRO A 116 11.49 5.34 1.66
N LYS A 117 10.43 4.54 1.56
CA LYS A 117 9.06 5.09 1.53
C LYS A 117 8.73 5.72 2.88
N PHE A 118 7.92 6.78 2.84
CA PHE A 118 7.50 7.54 4.02
C PHE A 118 7.09 6.68 5.23
N HIS A 119 6.27 5.66 5.02
CA HIS A 119 5.71 4.82 6.09
C HIS A 119 6.65 3.71 6.60
N TRP A 120 7.81 3.48 5.97
CA TRP A 120 8.67 2.34 6.31
C TRP A 120 9.29 2.43 7.71
N THR A 121 9.56 3.64 8.21
CA THR A 121 10.11 3.83 9.56
C THR A 121 9.05 3.73 10.65
N GLY A 122 7.75 3.64 10.31
CA GLY A 122 6.66 3.65 11.29
C GLY A 122 6.82 2.68 12.45
N PRO A 123 7.08 1.39 12.19
CA PRO A 123 7.27 0.39 13.26
C PRO A 123 8.45 0.69 14.19
N VAL A 124 9.48 1.42 13.74
CA VAL A 124 10.68 1.75 14.52
C VAL A 124 10.33 2.60 15.74
N TRP A 125 9.30 3.45 15.62
CA TRP A 125 8.89 4.39 16.65
C TRP A 125 8.04 3.76 17.75
N LEU A 126 7.49 2.55 17.54
CA LEU A 126 6.59 1.89 18.50
C LEU A 126 7.25 1.66 19.86
N ALA A 127 8.54 1.30 19.88
CA ALA A 127 9.29 1.11 21.11
C ALA A 127 9.55 2.41 21.89
N LEU A 128 9.45 3.57 21.22
CA LEU A 128 9.66 4.90 21.82
C LEU A 128 8.37 5.53 22.35
N LEU A 129 7.20 5.13 21.87
CA LEU A 129 5.91 5.75 22.24
C LEU A 129 5.69 5.82 23.76
N PRO A 130 5.90 4.75 24.55
CA PRO A 130 5.69 4.82 26.00
C PRO A 130 6.65 5.80 26.69
N THR A 131 7.89 5.87 26.22
CA THR A 131 8.90 6.79 26.75
C THR A 131 8.53 8.23 26.44
N MET A 132 8.11 8.52 25.20
CA MET A 132 7.65 9.87 24.82
C MET A 132 6.42 10.29 25.62
N ALA A 133 5.46 9.39 25.84
CA ALA A 133 4.30 9.67 26.68
C ALA A 133 4.69 9.95 28.14
N TRP A 134 5.61 9.16 28.70
CA TRP A 134 6.14 9.38 30.05
C TRP A 134 6.83 10.75 30.20
N MET A 135 7.57 11.19 29.18
CA MET A 135 8.22 12.52 29.17
C MET A 135 7.21 13.68 29.26
N MET A 136 5.95 13.48 28.83
CA MET A 136 4.89 14.48 28.94
C MET A 136 4.43 14.69 30.39
N GLY A 137 4.41 13.62 31.19
CA GLY A 137 3.98 13.63 32.62
C GLY A 137 5.10 13.93 33.64
N GLN A 138 6.33 14.06 33.15
CA GLN A 138 7.51 14.63 33.81
C GLN A 138 7.31 15.71 34.90
N GLY A 139 7.94 15.64 36.10
CA GLY A 139 8.19 16.79 37.00
C GLY A 139 9.44 17.62 36.61
N THR A 140 9.79 18.66 37.36
CA THR A 140 10.64 19.83 37.01
C THR A 140 12.17 19.62 36.91
N GLU A 141 12.69 18.40 37.06
CA GLU A 141 14.14 18.12 37.03
C GLU A 141 14.67 17.65 35.67
N LEU A 142 14.36 18.39 34.60
CA LEU A 142 14.81 18.04 33.26
C LEU A 142 15.57 19.23 32.64
N ARG A 143 16.69 18.93 31.96
CA ARG A 143 17.50 19.89 31.19
C ARG A 143 16.62 20.86 30.39
N THR A 144 17.06 22.11 30.19
CA THR A 144 16.34 23.21 29.52
C THR A 144 15.66 22.83 28.19
N ILE A 145 16.22 21.88 27.43
CA ILE A 145 15.63 21.40 26.17
C ILE A 145 14.39 20.53 26.44
N ALA A 146 14.43 19.65 27.45
CA ALA A 146 13.33 18.76 27.78
C ALA A 146 12.13 19.52 28.39
N SER A 147 12.35 20.63 29.09
CA SER A 147 11.25 21.50 29.53
C SER A 147 10.57 22.23 28.37
N ARG A 148 11.34 22.70 27.37
CA ARG A 148 10.78 23.28 26.12
C ARG A 148 9.98 22.26 25.32
N VAL A 149 10.49 21.04 25.16
CA VAL A 149 9.78 19.94 24.50
C VAL A 149 8.47 19.64 25.24
N ARG A 150 8.48 19.63 26.58
CA ARG A 150 7.26 19.46 27.38
C ARG A 150 6.23 20.55 27.11
N ALA A 151 6.65 21.81 27.14
CA ALA A 151 5.76 22.94 26.88
C ALA A 151 5.17 22.90 25.46
N ALA A 152 5.94 22.39 24.49
CA ALA A 152 5.52 22.29 23.09
C ALA A 152 4.51 21.16 22.82
N TRP A 153 4.42 20.13 23.67
CA TRP A 153 3.47 19.03 23.44
C TRP A 153 2.00 19.49 23.37
N LYS A 154 1.58 20.38 24.29
CA LYS A 154 0.20 20.88 24.32
C LYS A 154 -0.20 21.60 23.02
N PRO A 155 0.52 22.63 22.54
CA PRO A 155 0.17 23.28 21.27
C PRO A 155 0.33 22.35 20.08
N THR A 156 1.32 21.45 20.05
CA THR A 156 1.44 20.45 18.99
C THR A 156 0.22 19.55 18.93
N ILE A 157 -0.22 18.99 20.05
CA ILE A 157 -1.42 18.15 20.10
C ILE A 157 -2.65 18.95 19.64
N ALA A 158 -2.83 20.17 20.13
CA ALA A 158 -3.97 21.02 19.74
C ALA A 158 -3.99 21.32 18.23
N VAL A 159 -2.85 21.70 17.65
CA VAL A 159 -2.71 21.97 16.22
C VAL A 159 -2.99 20.72 15.40
N PHE A 160 -2.39 19.57 15.74
CA PHE A 160 -2.61 18.34 14.99
C PHE A 160 -4.04 17.81 15.14
N LEU A 161 -4.65 17.92 16.32
CA LEU A 161 -6.07 17.59 16.51
C LEU A 161 -6.95 18.45 15.61
N PHE A 162 -6.70 19.76 15.54
CA PHE A 162 -7.43 20.64 14.64
C PHE A 162 -7.21 20.29 13.17
N LEU A 163 -5.96 20.08 12.74
CA LEU A 163 -5.64 19.72 11.36
C LEU A 163 -6.27 18.39 10.95
N TYR A 164 -6.21 17.36 11.80
CA TYR A 164 -6.84 16.08 11.53
C TYR A 164 -8.37 16.17 11.53
N ALA A 165 -8.95 16.88 12.50
CA ALA A 165 -10.40 17.10 12.53
C ALA A 165 -10.87 17.84 11.26
N PHE A 166 -10.17 18.88 10.84
CA PHE A 166 -10.45 19.62 9.62
C PHE A 166 -10.30 18.75 8.38
N ALA A 167 -9.20 17.99 8.26
CA ALA A 167 -8.98 17.11 7.12
C ALA A 167 -10.03 16.00 7.03
N LEU A 168 -10.37 15.35 8.15
CA LEU A 168 -11.41 14.33 8.21
C LEU A 168 -12.79 14.91 7.92
N HIS A 169 -13.11 16.10 8.44
CA HIS A 169 -14.35 16.81 8.14
C HIS A 169 -14.46 17.10 6.63
N TYR A 170 -13.40 17.64 6.03
CA TYR A 170 -13.36 17.89 4.59
C TYR A 170 -13.50 16.61 3.77
N VAL A 171 -12.88 15.50 4.17
CA VAL A 171 -12.94 14.23 3.43
C VAL A 171 -14.31 13.55 3.55
N VAL A 172 -15.01 13.69 4.68
CA VAL A 172 -16.28 13.00 4.95
C VAL A 172 -17.51 13.85 4.62
N LEU A 173 -17.53 15.11 5.09
CA LEU A 173 -18.66 16.02 4.97
C LEU A 173 -18.43 17.10 3.91
N GLY A 174 -17.16 17.39 3.60
CA GLY A 174 -16.80 18.46 2.68
C GLY A 174 -16.86 19.81 3.36
N ILE A 175 -16.47 20.84 2.62
CA ILE A 175 -16.61 22.23 3.06
C ILE A 175 -17.48 22.93 2.02
N PRO A 176 -18.58 23.59 2.42
CA PRO A 176 -19.42 24.34 1.49
C PRO A 176 -18.58 25.29 0.62
N GLY A 177 -18.74 25.17 -0.71
CA GLY A 177 -18.02 25.99 -1.69
C GLY A 177 -16.60 25.50 -2.05
N ILE A 178 -16.06 24.48 -1.38
CA ILE A 178 -14.76 23.89 -1.72
C ILE A 178 -14.98 22.55 -2.43
N PRO A 179 -14.52 22.38 -3.69
CA PRO A 179 -14.65 21.11 -4.39
C PRO A 179 -13.78 20.03 -3.72
N TYR A 180 -14.21 18.77 -3.80
CA TYR A 180 -13.39 17.62 -3.43
C TYR A 180 -12.28 17.42 -4.47
N VAL A 181 -11.03 17.68 -4.11
CA VAL A 181 -9.89 17.49 -5.02
C VAL A 181 -9.13 16.23 -4.64
N GLY A 182 -8.93 15.30 -5.59
CA GLY A 182 -8.04 14.13 -5.47
C GLY A 182 -8.50 12.96 -4.59
N PHE A 183 -9.43 13.14 -3.64
CA PHE A 183 -9.89 12.05 -2.77
C PHE A 183 -10.96 11.16 -3.43
N GLY A 184 -11.92 11.74 -4.15
CA GLY A 184 -12.97 10.97 -4.84
C GLY A 184 -12.44 10.03 -5.92
N GLU A 185 -11.28 10.36 -6.49
CA GLU A 185 -10.58 9.56 -7.50
C GLU A 185 -10.11 8.18 -7.01
N HIS A 186 -10.15 7.90 -5.70
CA HIS A 186 -9.76 6.61 -5.14
C HIS A 186 -10.96 5.76 -4.67
N TYR A 187 -12.14 6.36 -4.53
CA TYR A 187 -13.34 5.73 -3.94
C TYR A 187 -14.54 5.76 -4.91
N PHE A 188 -14.31 5.35 -6.15
CA PHE A 188 -15.31 5.36 -7.24
C PHE A 188 -15.57 3.96 -7.83
N TRP A 189 -14.94 2.91 -7.29
CA TRP A 189 -14.94 1.58 -7.87
C TRP A 189 -16.28 0.86 -7.81
N ARG A 190 -17.13 1.19 -6.83
CA ARG A 190 -18.49 0.64 -6.77
C ARG A 190 -19.31 1.10 -7.97
N GLU A 191 -19.32 2.41 -8.22
CA GLU A 191 -20.00 3.02 -9.35
C GLU A 191 -19.34 2.62 -10.68
N ALA A 192 -18.00 2.59 -10.73
CA ALA A 192 -17.27 2.17 -11.93
C ALA A 192 -17.58 0.72 -12.32
N THR A 193 -17.72 -0.17 -11.34
CA THR A 193 -18.05 -1.58 -11.62
C THR A 193 -19.44 -1.68 -12.21
N HIS A 194 -20.41 -0.93 -11.69
CA HIS A 194 -21.77 -0.90 -12.26
C HIS A 194 -21.79 -0.37 -13.70
N GLU A 195 -21.03 0.69 -13.99
CA GLU A 195 -20.89 1.20 -15.36
C GLU A 195 -20.22 0.19 -16.30
N VAL A 196 -19.22 -0.56 -15.81
CA VAL A 196 -18.59 -1.64 -16.58
C VAL A 196 -19.54 -2.82 -16.79
N GLU A 197 -20.36 -3.19 -15.81
CA GLU A 197 -21.41 -4.20 -15.95
C GLU A 197 -22.40 -3.84 -17.07
N GLN A 198 -22.83 -2.57 -17.15
CA GLN A 198 -23.70 -2.10 -18.24
C GLN A 198 -23.03 -2.22 -19.62
N ILE A 199 -21.73 -1.93 -19.72
CA ILE A 199 -20.96 -2.11 -20.95
C ILE A 199 -20.90 -3.60 -21.32
N VAL A 200 -20.60 -4.46 -20.35
CA VAL A 200 -20.55 -5.92 -20.52
C VAL A 200 -21.89 -6.45 -21.01
N GLU A 201 -23.00 -6.07 -20.38
CA GLU A 201 -24.34 -6.47 -20.79
C GLU A 201 -24.67 -6.01 -22.21
N THR A 202 -24.28 -4.79 -22.57
CA THR A 202 -24.50 -4.24 -23.91
C THR A 202 -23.76 -5.06 -24.96
N VAL A 203 -22.47 -5.36 -24.73
CA VAL A 203 -21.66 -6.18 -25.64
C VAL A 203 -22.21 -7.60 -25.71
N GLN A 204 -22.63 -8.18 -24.59
CA GLN A 204 -23.22 -9.52 -24.55
C GLN A 204 -24.52 -9.59 -25.35
N ARG A 205 -25.40 -8.59 -25.25
CA ARG A 205 -26.65 -8.53 -26.04
C ARG A 205 -26.37 -8.39 -27.53
N GLN A 206 -25.34 -7.64 -27.92
CA GLN A 206 -24.99 -7.42 -29.33
C GLN A 206 -24.30 -8.63 -29.98
N THR A 207 -23.45 -9.32 -29.23
CA THR A 207 -22.60 -10.41 -29.76
C THR A 207 -23.14 -11.80 -29.46
N GLY A 208 -24.07 -11.92 -28.50
CA GLY A 208 -24.55 -13.19 -27.97
C GLY A 208 -23.54 -13.94 -27.10
N GLN A 209 -22.35 -13.37 -26.84
CA GLN A 209 -21.26 -14.03 -26.11
C GLN A 209 -20.89 -13.25 -24.85
N LYS A 210 -20.53 -13.98 -23.78
CA LYS A 210 -20.07 -13.37 -22.52
C LYS A 210 -18.66 -12.78 -22.70
N PRO A 211 -18.49 -11.45 -22.58
CA PRO A 211 -17.20 -10.79 -22.77
C PRO A 211 -16.19 -11.16 -21.67
N ILE A 212 -14.91 -11.06 -22.01
CA ILE A 212 -13.79 -11.08 -21.06
C ILE A 212 -13.46 -9.64 -20.68
N VAL A 213 -13.42 -9.32 -19.40
CA VAL A 213 -13.08 -7.98 -18.90
C VAL A 213 -11.64 -7.97 -18.42
N VAL A 214 -10.78 -7.13 -18.99
CA VAL A 214 -9.36 -7.07 -18.62
C VAL A 214 -9.03 -5.75 -17.94
N GLY A 215 -8.60 -5.82 -16.68
CA GLY A 215 -8.06 -4.66 -15.97
C GLY A 215 -6.63 -4.35 -16.41
N MET A 216 -6.42 -3.21 -17.07
CA MET A 216 -5.14 -2.81 -17.69
C MET A 216 -4.09 -2.23 -16.72
N SER A 217 -4.33 -2.39 -15.42
CA SER A 217 -3.38 -2.02 -14.36
C SER A 217 -2.68 -3.26 -13.80
N ARG A 218 -1.65 -3.08 -12.94
CA ARG A 218 -0.94 -4.21 -12.33
C ARG A 218 -1.83 -5.17 -11.52
N TRP A 219 -2.86 -4.64 -10.86
CA TRP A 219 -3.88 -5.43 -10.16
C TRP A 219 -5.06 -4.57 -9.72
N SER A 220 -4.88 -3.26 -9.55
CA SER A 220 -5.86 -2.40 -8.90
C SER A 220 -7.21 -2.37 -9.61
N VAL A 221 -7.24 -2.24 -10.94
CA VAL A 221 -8.48 -2.25 -11.74
C VAL A 221 -9.17 -3.61 -11.62
N ALA A 222 -8.48 -4.70 -11.99
CA ALA A 222 -9.04 -6.04 -11.99
C ALA A 222 -9.54 -6.47 -10.59
N THR A 223 -8.77 -6.17 -9.54
CA THR A 223 -9.15 -6.49 -8.15
C THR A 223 -10.36 -5.67 -7.71
N SER A 224 -10.40 -4.38 -8.07
CA SER A 224 -11.53 -3.52 -7.68
C SER A 224 -12.81 -3.95 -8.38
N LEU A 225 -12.76 -4.22 -9.68
CA LEU A 225 -13.89 -4.78 -10.42
C LEU A 225 -14.33 -6.11 -9.80
N ALA A 226 -13.39 -7.03 -9.53
CA ALA A 226 -13.72 -8.33 -8.94
C ALA A 226 -14.34 -8.22 -7.54
N PHE A 227 -13.90 -7.25 -6.73
CA PHE A 227 -14.43 -7.02 -5.39
C PHE A 227 -15.86 -6.45 -5.39
N TYR A 228 -16.15 -5.52 -6.31
CA TYR A 228 -17.46 -4.85 -6.39
C TYR A 228 -18.46 -5.53 -7.32
N ASN A 229 -18.02 -6.49 -8.14
CA ASN A 229 -18.85 -7.32 -8.99
C ASN A 229 -19.67 -8.26 -8.11
N LYS A 230 -20.76 -7.72 -7.59
CA LYS A 230 -21.75 -8.46 -6.81
C LYS A 230 -22.77 -9.03 -7.77
N SER A 231 -22.65 -10.33 -8.02
CA SER A 231 -23.68 -11.16 -8.63
C SER A 231 -24.92 -11.21 -7.72
N GLU A 232 -25.66 -10.10 -7.57
CA GLU A 232 -26.94 -10.14 -6.84
C GLU A 232 -28.03 -10.83 -7.67
N ASN A 233 -27.94 -10.86 -9.02
CA ASN A 233 -28.95 -11.51 -9.88
C ASN A 233 -28.41 -12.13 -11.20
N GLY A 234 -27.09 -12.28 -11.40
CA GLY A 234 -26.54 -12.78 -12.67
C GLY A 234 -25.09 -13.27 -12.55
N GLU A 235 -24.59 -14.04 -13.52
CA GLU A 235 -23.23 -14.58 -13.43
C GLU A 235 -22.16 -13.47 -13.31
N PRO A 236 -21.14 -13.66 -12.45
CA PRO A 236 -20.07 -12.67 -12.31
C PRO A 236 -19.35 -12.47 -13.65
N MET A 237 -18.93 -11.21 -13.90
CA MET A 237 -18.04 -10.88 -15.02
C MET A 237 -16.78 -11.76 -15.02
N ASP A 238 -16.33 -12.15 -16.20
CA ASP A 238 -15.09 -12.92 -16.38
C ASP A 238 -13.90 -11.96 -16.40
N ILE A 239 -13.32 -11.71 -15.21
CA ILE A 239 -12.30 -10.68 -15.02
C ILE A 239 -10.90 -11.27 -15.13
N ARG A 240 -10.06 -10.64 -15.95
CA ARG A 240 -8.63 -10.90 -16.15
C ARG A 240 -7.83 -9.63 -15.87
N SER A 241 -6.51 -9.77 -15.91
CA SER A 241 -5.59 -8.64 -15.76
C SER A 241 -4.67 -8.53 -16.96
N ARG A 242 -3.88 -7.46 -16.99
CA ARG A 242 -2.98 -7.12 -18.11
C ARG A 242 -1.92 -8.18 -18.45
N ASN A 243 -1.77 -9.24 -17.66
CA ASN A 243 -0.90 -10.37 -17.97
C ASN A 243 -1.29 -11.10 -19.25
N LEU A 244 -2.55 -10.96 -19.68
CA LEU A 244 -2.98 -11.37 -21.01
C LEU A 244 -2.13 -10.71 -22.12
N PHE A 245 -1.62 -9.48 -21.91
CA PHE A 245 -0.83 -8.72 -22.89
C PHE A 245 0.68 -8.69 -22.59
N GLY A 246 1.18 -9.70 -21.86
CA GLY A 246 2.62 -9.88 -21.60
C GLY A 246 3.16 -9.14 -20.36
N ASP A 247 2.30 -8.42 -19.64
CA ASP A 247 2.70 -7.63 -18.47
C ASP A 247 2.48 -8.35 -17.14
N LYS A 248 3.45 -8.31 -16.22
CA LYS A 248 3.25 -8.88 -14.87
C LYS A 248 2.02 -8.26 -14.16
N ALA A 249 1.17 -9.12 -13.61
CA ALA A 249 -0.08 -8.78 -12.91
C ALA A 249 -0.19 -9.34 -11.47
N ALA A 250 0.95 -9.65 -10.84
CA ALA A 250 1.01 -10.15 -9.46
C ALA A 250 0.23 -11.48 -9.32
N MET A 251 -0.73 -11.58 -8.40
CA MET A 251 -1.46 -12.85 -8.19
C MET A 251 -2.30 -13.27 -9.40
N TYR A 252 -2.69 -12.33 -10.28
CA TYR A 252 -3.39 -12.67 -11.51
C TYR A 252 -2.54 -13.51 -12.47
N ASP A 253 -1.21 -13.44 -12.38
CA ASP A 253 -0.31 -14.31 -13.15
C ASP A 253 -0.52 -15.79 -12.79
N PHE A 254 -1.01 -16.08 -11.58
CA PHE A 254 -1.26 -17.43 -11.06
C PHE A 254 -2.73 -17.83 -11.12
N TRP A 255 -3.66 -16.93 -10.76
CA TRP A 255 -5.09 -17.22 -10.75
C TRP A 255 -5.66 -17.35 -12.16
N TYR A 256 -5.17 -16.53 -13.08
CA TYR A 256 -5.66 -16.44 -14.44
C TYR A 256 -4.47 -16.26 -15.40
N PRO A 257 -3.71 -17.33 -15.67
CA PRO A 257 -2.64 -17.30 -16.65
C PRO A 257 -3.18 -16.86 -18.03
N PRO A 258 -2.34 -16.34 -18.93
CA PRO A 258 -2.78 -15.86 -20.24
C PRO A 258 -3.59 -16.92 -20.97
N ASP A 259 -4.83 -16.59 -21.31
CA ASP A 259 -5.73 -17.46 -22.05
C ASP A 259 -5.21 -17.66 -23.49
N PRO A 260 -5.49 -18.80 -24.14
CA PRO A 260 -5.23 -18.97 -25.55
C PRO A 260 -6.06 -17.96 -26.39
N PRO A 261 -5.71 -17.76 -27.68
CA PRO A 261 -6.51 -16.95 -28.59
C PRO A 261 -7.98 -17.35 -28.54
N THR A 262 -8.87 -16.36 -28.52
CA THR A 262 -10.32 -16.57 -28.39
C THR A 262 -11.10 -15.56 -29.21
N ASN A 263 -12.25 -16.00 -29.74
CA ASN A 263 -13.20 -15.14 -30.46
C ASN A 263 -14.26 -14.55 -29.51
N ARG A 264 -14.07 -14.67 -28.19
CA ARG A 264 -14.93 -14.00 -27.21
C ARG A 264 -14.63 -12.51 -27.20
N PRO A 265 -15.65 -11.63 -27.20
CA PRO A 265 -15.46 -10.21 -27.07
C PRO A 265 -14.62 -9.88 -25.83
N ILE A 266 -13.73 -8.91 -25.95
CA ILE A 266 -12.82 -8.50 -24.89
C ILE A 266 -12.98 -7.00 -24.62
N ILE A 267 -13.09 -6.65 -23.35
CA ILE A 267 -13.28 -5.28 -22.87
C ILE A 267 -12.08 -4.93 -22.00
N LEU A 268 -11.20 -4.09 -22.51
CA LEU A 268 -10.09 -3.53 -21.75
C LEU A 268 -10.61 -2.37 -20.91
N VAL A 269 -10.23 -2.31 -19.64
CA VAL A 269 -10.61 -1.24 -18.72
C VAL A 269 -9.37 -0.71 -18.02
N GLY A 270 -9.19 0.61 -18.01
CA GLY A 270 -8.06 1.27 -17.36
C GLY A 270 -8.39 2.66 -16.87
N MET A 271 -7.46 3.25 -16.13
CA MET A 271 -7.59 4.62 -15.61
C MET A 271 -6.84 5.65 -16.46
N ILE A 272 -6.02 5.17 -17.40
CA ILE A 272 -5.17 5.98 -18.27
C ILE A 272 -5.34 5.44 -19.69
N PRO A 273 -5.63 6.29 -20.70
CA PRO A 273 -5.85 5.83 -22.08
C PRO A 273 -4.68 5.00 -22.64
N LYS A 274 -3.46 5.48 -22.38
CA LYS A 274 -2.22 4.85 -22.85
C LYS A 274 -2.09 3.38 -22.42
N GLU A 275 -2.63 3.00 -21.25
CA GLU A 275 -2.58 1.62 -20.77
C GLU A 275 -3.43 0.65 -21.60
N LEU A 276 -4.38 1.15 -22.41
CA LEU A 276 -5.23 0.35 -23.31
C LEU A 276 -4.67 0.29 -24.74
N GLU A 277 -3.68 1.13 -25.04
CA GLU A 277 -3.04 1.21 -26.35
C GLU A 277 -1.69 0.51 -26.36
N HIS A 278 -0.93 0.64 -25.26
CA HIS A 278 0.42 0.13 -25.13
C HIS A 278 0.60 -0.66 -23.83
N ASN A 279 1.37 -1.74 -23.88
CA ASN A 279 1.84 -2.43 -22.69
C ASN A 279 2.96 -1.64 -21.99
N ARG A 280 3.47 -2.16 -20.87
CA ARG A 280 4.48 -1.46 -20.07
C ARG A 280 5.85 -1.33 -20.76
N GLN A 281 6.13 -2.20 -21.73
CA GLN A 281 7.33 -2.16 -22.58
C GLN A 281 7.18 -1.16 -23.74
N GLY A 282 5.98 -0.63 -23.96
CA GLY A 282 5.69 0.32 -25.03
C GLY A 282 5.28 -0.34 -26.35
N HIS A 283 5.01 -1.65 -26.37
CA HIS A 283 4.45 -2.33 -27.54
C HIS A 283 2.95 -2.08 -27.64
N GLU A 284 2.46 -1.89 -28.86
CA GLU A 284 1.02 -1.72 -29.11
C GLU A 284 0.24 -3.00 -28.76
N ILE A 285 -0.92 -2.81 -28.16
CA ILE A 285 -1.85 -3.89 -27.79
C ILE A 285 -2.77 -4.26 -28.96
N SER A 286 -3.03 -3.31 -29.88
CA SER A 286 -3.93 -3.49 -31.02
C SER A 286 -3.65 -4.76 -31.85
N PRO A 287 -2.38 -5.15 -32.14
CA PRO A 287 -2.08 -6.38 -32.88
C PRO A 287 -2.50 -7.68 -32.18
N MET A 288 -2.70 -7.65 -30.85
CA MET A 288 -3.14 -8.80 -30.05
C MET A 288 -4.68 -8.89 -29.98
N LEU A 289 -5.41 -8.00 -30.65
CA LEU A 289 -6.86 -7.90 -30.58
C LEU A 289 -7.48 -8.08 -31.97
N MET A 290 -8.64 -8.74 -32.02
CA MET A 290 -9.43 -8.89 -33.24
C MET A 290 -10.37 -7.69 -33.41
N GLN A 291 -10.16 -6.89 -34.46
CA GLN A 291 -10.96 -5.70 -34.77
C GLN A 291 -11.18 -4.76 -33.56
N PRO A 292 -10.11 -4.22 -32.97
CA PRO A 292 -10.26 -3.37 -31.80
C PRO A 292 -10.88 -2.01 -32.16
N GLY A 293 -11.93 -1.62 -31.43
CA GLY A 293 -12.54 -0.30 -31.53
C GLY A 293 -11.64 0.83 -30.97
N PRO A 294 -12.11 2.09 -31.00
CA PRO A 294 -11.40 3.20 -30.39
C PRO A 294 -11.38 3.09 -28.85
N VAL A 295 -10.45 3.79 -28.22
CA VAL A 295 -10.49 3.99 -26.76
C VAL A 295 -11.60 4.99 -26.46
N LEU A 296 -12.55 4.57 -25.61
CA LEU A 296 -13.69 5.36 -25.18
C LEU A 296 -13.48 5.79 -23.72
N GLU A 297 -14.11 6.89 -23.34
CA GLU A 297 -14.11 7.37 -21.96
C GLU A 297 -15.51 7.28 -21.35
N ARG A 298 -15.56 7.00 -20.04
CA ARG A 298 -16.78 7.03 -19.24
C ARG A 298 -16.53 7.82 -17.96
N THR A 299 -17.30 8.87 -17.75
CA THR A 299 -17.25 9.64 -16.51
C THR A 299 -18.11 8.93 -15.46
N ILE A 300 -17.49 8.55 -14.35
CA ILE A 300 -18.17 7.92 -13.22
C ILE A 300 -18.79 9.00 -12.36
N LEU A 301 -20.09 8.85 -12.09
CA LEU A 301 -20.89 9.80 -11.32
C LEU A 301 -21.38 9.17 -10.02
N ARG A 302 -21.46 9.98 -8.96
CA ARG A 302 -22.22 9.67 -7.74
C ARG A 302 -23.10 10.86 -7.42
N GLU A 303 -24.41 10.64 -7.33
CA GLU A 303 -25.38 11.72 -7.08
C GLU A 303 -25.20 12.92 -8.05
N ASN A 304 -25.01 12.62 -9.34
CA ASN A 304 -24.71 13.58 -10.41
C ASN A 304 -23.41 14.38 -10.26
N LYS A 305 -22.53 14.05 -9.30
CA LYS A 305 -21.21 14.65 -9.18
C LYS A 305 -20.16 13.77 -9.88
N PRO A 306 -19.31 14.33 -10.76
CA PRO A 306 -18.24 13.57 -11.38
C PRO A 306 -17.18 13.18 -10.35
N LEU A 307 -16.89 11.88 -10.28
CA LEU A 307 -15.84 11.34 -9.41
C LEU A 307 -14.52 11.19 -10.15
N ARG A 308 -14.55 10.46 -11.27
CA ARG A 308 -13.37 10.13 -12.08
C ARG A 308 -13.78 9.68 -13.47
N LYS A 309 -12.88 9.80 -14.45
CA LYS A 309 -13.02 9.12 -15.74
C LYS A 309 -12.33 7.75 -15.72
N ILE A 310 -12.99 6.77 -16.32
CA ILE A 310 -12.37 5.50 -16.73
C ILE A 310 -12.30 5.44 -18.25
N TYR A 311 -11.36 4.66 -18.75
CA TYR A 311 -11.20 4.40 -20.18
C TYR A 311 -11.44 2.94 -20.45
N TYR A 312 -12.11 2.66 -21.57
CA TYR A 312 -12.37 1.30 -21.99
C TYR A 312 -12.20 1.14 -23.51
N ARG A 313 -11.90 -0.08 -23.94
CA ARG A 313 -11.75 -0.43 -25.36
C ARG A 313 -12.35 -1.80 -25.58
N ILE A 314 -13.13 -1.95 -26.63
CA ILE A 314 -13.82 -3.19 -26.97
C ILE A 314 -13.17 -3.78 -28.22
N ALA A 315 -12.92 -5.08 -28.23
CA ALA A 315 -12.53 -5.83 -29.42
C ALA A 315 -13.36 -7.12 -29.52
N GLN A 316 -13.48 -7.67 -30.73
CA GLN A 316 -14.29 -8.86 -30.99
C GLN A 316 -13.64 -10.16 -30.49
N GLY A 317 -12.35 -10.12 -30.22
CA GLY A 317 -11.57 -11.29 -29.83
C GLY A 317 -10.16 -10.92 -29.41
N TYR A 318 -9.45 -11.91 -28.91
CA TYR A 318 -8.06 -11.85 -28.51
C TYR A 318 -7.24 -12.83 -29.35
N LEU A 319 -6.19 -12.34 -30.01
CA LEU A 319 -5.40 -13.12 -30.97
C LEU A 319 -4.21 -13.84 -30.32
N GLY A 320 -4.03 -13.71 -29.00
CA GLY A 320 -2.85 -14.22 -28.31
C GLY A 320 -1.72 -13.20 -28.23
N GLN A 321 -0.73 -13.50 -27.40
CA GLN A 321 0.53 -12.79 -27.43
C GLN A 321 1.22 -13.14 -28.75
N THR A 322 1.50 -12.14 -29.58
CA THR A 322 2.43 -12.33 -30.69
C THR A 322 3.78 -12.68 -30.08
N ASN A 323 4.30 -13.86 -30.39
CA ASN A 323 5.67 -14.24 -30.03
C ASN A 323 6.63 -13.17 -30.55
N SER A 324 6.98 -12.20 -29.71
CA SER A 324 8.18 -11.40 -29.90
C SER A 324 9.30 -12.17 -29.19
N PRO A 325 10.41 -12.47 -29.88
CA PRO A 325 11.51 -13.27 -29.33
C PRO A 325 12.13 -12.65 -28.08
#